data_AF-A0A6A5GDE8-F1
#
_entry.id   AF-A0A6A5GDE8-F1
#
_cell.length_a   1.000
_cell.length_b   1.000
_cell.length_c   1.000
_cell.angle_alpha   90.00
_cell.angle_beta   90.00
_cell.angle_gamma   90.00
#
_symmetry.space_group_name_H-M   'P 1'
#
loop_
_entity.id
_entity.type
_entity.pdbx_description
1 polymer ?
#
loop_
_entity_poly.entity_id
_entity_poly.type
_entity_poly.pdbx_seq_one_letter_code
_entity_poly.pdbx_strand_id
1 'polypeptide(L)'
;MADFMEEGIDRLPLQVLLKNTVMEVTVLLIDHVPLPLQDPNATPIGFTGVTNGYFSLSDAQLACTALGATLTGFQNDNERMTVATLALGNLTARGGAQVAGLWLGATNLPGCRSPSCGPFNTFQWTDGHTTGVGGIKWGIGEPDGNNWPGPTACIQQFIISPNFVAGANEFAGWKGAFVNGDLDKYACVSPAYPYTRMYACGKVGVRQ
;
A
#
# COMPACT_ATOMS: atom_id res chain seq x y z
N MET A 1 10.20 53.93 -14.33
CA MET A 1 9.91 52.76 -15.16
C MET A 1 11.22 52.16 -15.63
N ALA A 2 11.58 51.00 -15.09
CA ALA A 2 12.60 50.12 -15.63
C ALA A 2 12.10 48.68 -15.40
N ASP A 3 11.98 47.96 -16.50
CA ASP A 3 11.52 46.58 -16.61
C ASP A 3 12.39 45.61 -15.80
N PHE A 4 11.74 44.68 -15.12
CA PHE A 4 12.35 43.46 -14.62
C PHE A 4 12.28 42.41 -15.74
N MET A 5 13.45 42.03 -16.27
CA MET A 5 13.61 40.79 -17.01
C MET A 5 13.84 39.64 -16.03
N GLU A 6 13.02 38.58 -16.11
CA GLU A 6 13.48 37.23 -15.79
C GLU A 6 12.69 36.22 -16.64
N GLU A 7 13.36 35.69 -17.67
CA GLU A 7 12.90 34.54 -18.44
C GLU A 7 13.45 33.24 -17.83
N GLY A 8 12.55 32.30 -17.55
CA GLY A 8 12.70 30.90 -17.98
C GLY A 8 13.56 29.96 -17.15
N ILE A 9 12.92 29.11 -16.35
CA ILE A 9 12.82 27.65 -16.55
C ILE A 9 11.91 27.11 -15.43
N ASP A 10 10.64 26.88 -15.75
CA ASP A 10 9.78 26.00 -14.98
C ASP A 10 8.90 25.24 -15.98
N ARG A 11 9.24 23.97 -16.22
CA ARG A 11 8.39 23.06 -16.96
C ARG A 11 8.08 21.83 -16.12
N LEU A 12 6.77 21.75 -15.81
CA LEU A 12 5.91 20.56 -15.63
C LEU A 12 5.90 19.96 -14.21
N PRO A 13 4.71 19.48 -13.71
CA PRO A 13 3.94 18.48 -14.45
C PRO A 13 2.40 18.47 -14.37
N LEU A 14 1.86 17.79 -15.39
CA LEU A 14 0.63 16.99 -15.46
C LEU A 14 -0.59 17.45 -14.63
N GLN A 15 -1.46 18.22 -15.27
CA GLN A 15 -2.89 18.16 -14.99
C GLN A 15 -3.49 17.00 -15.81
N VAL A 16 -3.85 15.90 -15.15
CA VAL A 16 -4.81 14.93 -15.73
C VAL A 16 -6.16 15.23 -15.08
N LEU A 17 -6.93 16.06 -15.77
CA LEU A 17 -8.35 16.30 -15.52
C LEU A 17 -9.15 15.11 -16.08
N LEU A 18 -9.84 14.36 -15.21
CA LEU A 18 -10.97 13.53 -15.61
C LEU A 18 -12.11 13.72 -14.62
N LYS A 19 -13.08 14.56 -15.00
CA LYS A 19 -14.39 14.69 -14.34
C LYS A 19 -15.31 13.59 -14.87
N ASN A 20 -15.76 12.70 -13.98
CA ASN A 20 -17.18 12.42 -13.68
C ASN A 20 -17.34 11.04 -13.02
N THR A 21 -18.11 11.06 -11.93
CA THR A 21 -18.69 9.93 -11.16
C THR A 21 -17.76 9.08 -10.29
N VAL A 22 -17.90 9.30 -8.98
CA VAL A 22 -17.52 8.47 -7.80
C VAL A 22 -16.02 8.44 -7.42
N MET A 23 -15.71 9.07 -6.28
CA MET A 23 -14.42 9.19 -5.58
C MET A 23 -13.28 9.89 -6.37
N GLU A 24 -13.17 11.20 -6.17
CA GLU A 24 -11.86 11.87 -6.27
C GLU A 24 -10.94 11.27 -5.19
N VAL A 25 -9.87 10.60 -5.62
CA VAL A 25 -8.77 10.18 -4.75
C VAL A 25 -7.65 11.20 -4.95
N THR A 26 -7.66 12.28 -4.17
CA THR A 26 -6.64 13.33 -4.26
C THR A 26 -5.47 13.02 -3.33
N VAL A 27 -4.43 12.41 -3.87
CA VAL A 27 -3.28 11.88 -3.12
C VAL A 27 -2.45 12.99 -2.45
N LEU A 28 -2.30 12.93 -1.11
CA LEU A 28 -1.36 13.77 -0.37
C LEU A 28 0.00 13.06 -0.26
N LEU A 29 1.02 13.60 -0.92
CA LEU A 29 2.42 13.24 -0.69
C LEU A 29 2.84 13.78 0.68
N ILE A 30 3.05 12.90 1.67
CA ILE A 30 3.67 13.32 2.94
C ILE A 30 5.18 13.39 2.72
N ASP A 31 5.63 14.48 2.11
CA ASP A 31 6.98 14.99 2.32
C ASP A 31 6.82 16.36 3.03
N HIS A 32 7.06 16.39 4.34
CA HIS A 32 7.32 17.58 5.16
C HIS A 32 6.20 18.66 5.15
N VAL A 33 5.25 18.55 6.10
CA VAL A 33 4.08 19.44 6.34
C VAL A 33 4.43 20.94 6.19
N PRO A 34 3.71 21.69 5.33
CA PRO A 34 2.51 22.44 5.76
C PRO A 34 1.30 22.36 4.80
N LEU A 35 0.10 22.31 5.40
CA LEU A 35 -1.23 22.36 4.78
C LEU A 35 -1.50 23.73 4.11
N PRO A 36 -2.34 23.86 3.05
CA PRO A 36 -3.66 23.20 2.95
C PRO A 36 -4.05 22.72 1.55
N LEU A 37 -4.29 21.42 1.39
CA LEU A 37 -5.31 20.80 0.51
C LEU A 37 -5.30 19.30 0.83
N GLN A 38 -5.61 18.95 2.07
CA GLN A 38 -5.92 17.56 2.43
C GLN A 38 -7.33 17.28 1.92
N ASP A 39 -7.44 16.51 0.84
CA ASP A 39 -8.68 15.80 0.56
C ASP A 39 -8.93 14.83 1.74
N PRO A 40 -10.01 15.02 2.50
CA PRO A 40 -10.30 14.17 3.66
C PRO A 40 -10.60 12.71 3.26
N ASN A 41 -10.76 12.42 1.96
CA ASN A 41 -11.12 11.11 1.43
C ASN A 41 -9.95 10.33 0.81
N ALA A 42 -8.78 10.95 0.64
CA ALA A 42 -7.67 10.29 -0.02
C ALA A 42 -6.92 9.33 0.91
N THR A 43 -6.65 8.12 0.43
CA THR A 43 -5.82 7.10 1.11
C THR A 43 -4.36 7.55 1.15
N PRO A 44 -3.79 7.97 2.30
CA PRO A 44 -2.39 8.33 2.37
C PRO A 44 -1.52 7.08 2.21
N ILE A 45 -0.57 7.12 1.27
CA ILE A 45 0.44 6.09 1.09
C ILE A 45 1.74 6.56 1.74
N GLY A 46 2.13 5.90 2.82
CA GLY A 46 3.37 6.19 3.52
C GLY A 46 4.55 5.40 2.97
N PHE A 47 5.62 6.11 2.65
CA PHE A 47 6.92 5.51 2.38
C PHE A 47 7.79 5.65 3.63
N THR A 48 8.22 4.53 4.19
CA THR A 48 8.91 4.50 5.50
C THR A 48 10.40 4.86 5.40
N GLY A 49 10.99 4.77 4.20
CA GLY A 49 12.45 4.79 4.02
C GLY A 49 13.15 3.56 4.59
N VAL A 50 12.42 2.61 5.20
CA VAL A 50 12.98 1.38 5.75
C VAL A 50 13.19 0.38 4.62
N THR A 51 14.46 0.04 4.39
CA THR A 51 14.93 -0.84 3.30
C THR A 51 15.64 -2.09 3.80
N ASN A 52 15.52 -2.39 5.09
CA ASN A 52 16.11 -3.57 5.75
C ASN A 52 15.06 -4.58 6.23
N GLY A 53 13.77 -4.37 5.89
CA GLY A 53 12.67 -5.24 6.28
C GLY A 53 12.18 -5.07 7.72
N TYR A 54 12.71 -4.11 8.50
CA TYR A 54 12.39 -3.98 9.93
C TYR A 54 11.16 -3.12 10.27
N PHE A 55 10.26 -2.85 9.33
CA PHE A 55 9.04 -2.09 9.60
C PHE A 55 7.82 -3.01 9.70
N SER A 56 7.30 -3.19 10.93
CA SER A 56 6.23 -4.15 11.22
C SER A 56 4.83 -3.60 10.90
N LEU A 57 3.81 -4.46 10.92
CA LEU A 57 2.41 -4.03 10.83
C LEU A 57 2.06 -3.05 11.98
N SER A 58 2.57 -3.30 13.18
CA SER A 58 2.30 -2.43 14.33
C SER A 58 2.90 -1.03 14.13
N ASP A 59 4.09 -0.93 13.55
CA ASP A 59 4.72 0.35 13.22
C ASP A 59 3.90 1.11 12.16
N ALA A 60 3.41 0.38 11.16
CA ALA A 60 2.53 0.91 10.13
C ALA A 60 1.21 1.44 10.71
N GLN A 61 0.61 0.70 11.64
CA GLN A 61 -0.60 1.12 12.33
C GLN A 61 -0.37 2.37 13.18
N LEU A 62 0.74 2.45 13.91
CA LEU A 62 1.11 3.64 14.68
C LEU A 62 1.28 4.86 13.76
N ALA A 63 1.90 4.68 12.59
CA ALA A 63 2.06 5.74 11.60
C ALA A 63 0.69 6.23 11.07
N CYS A 64 -0.24 5.33 10.79
CA CYS A 64 -1.61 5.73 10.41
C CYS A 64 -2.35 6.44 11.54
N THR A 65 -2.25 5.94 12.78
CA THR A 65 -2.88 6.55 13.94
C THR A 65 -2.37 7.98 14.18
N ALA A 66 -1.08 8.24 13.97
CA ALA A 66 -0.52 9.59 14.08
C ALA A 66 -1.13 10.59 13.08
N LEU A 67 -1.67 10.09 11.96
CA LEU A 67 -2.41 10.88 10.99
C LEU A 67 -3.90 10.98 11.33
N GLY A 68 -4.40 10.35 12.38
CA GLY A 68 -5.84 10.21 12.65
C GLY A 68 -6.53 9.24 11.69
N ALA A 69 -5.80 8.23 11.21
CA ALA A 69 -6.24 7.18 10.29
C ALA A 69 -6.00 5.79 10.89
N THR A 70 -6.38 4.75 10.16
CA THR A 70 -6.03 3.37 10.46
C THR A 70 -5.49 2.68 9.21
N LEU A 71 -4.82 1.53 9.31
CA LEU A 71 -4.42 0.79 8.10
C LEU A 71 -5.66 0.39 7.30
N THR A 72 -5.65 0.61 5.98
CA THR A 72 -6.85 0.43 5.14
C THR A 72 -7.10 -1.02 4.75
N GLY A 73 -8.36 -1.39 4.57
CA GLY A 73 -8.79 -2.49 3.71
C GLY A 73 -9.19 -2.02 2.31
N PHE A 74 -9.74 -2.95 1.50
CA PHE A 74 -10.28 -2.69 0.16
C PHE A 74 -11.70 -3.23 0.00
N GLN A 75 -12.65 -2.37 -0.32
CA GLN A 75 -14.04 -2.77 -0.61
C GLN A 75 -14.17 -3.44 -1.99
N ASN A 76 -13.30 -3.07 -2.92
CA ASN A 76 -13.37 -3.49 -4.32
C ASN A 76 -11.99 -3.45 -4.99
N ASP A 77 -11.92 -4.04 -6.19
CA ASP A 77 -10.71 -4.05 -7.01
C ASP A 77 -10.21 -2.65 -7.41
N ASN A 78 -11.11 -1.68 -7.57
CA ASN A 78 -10.73 -0.32 -7.95
C ASN A 78 -9.89 0.34 -6.84
N GLU A 79 -10.30 0.19 -5.58
CA GLU A 79 -9.53 0.66 -4.41
C GLU A 79 -8.17 -0.04 -4.34
N ARG A 80 -8.15 -1.37 -4.46
CA ARG A 80 -6.93 -2.18 -4.47
C ARG A 80 -5.95 -1.69 -5.54
N MET A 81 -6.41 -1.52 -6.78
CA MET A 81 -5.56 -1.12 -7.90
C MET A 81 -5.15 0.35 -7.85
N THR A 82 -5.98 1.23 -7.29
CA THR A 82 -5.62 2.63 -7.07
C THR A 82 -4.45 2.71 -6.10
N VAL A 83 -4.54 2.06 -4.94
CA VAL A 83 -3.44 2.02 -3.96
C VAL A 83 -2.18 1.41 -4.56
N ALA A 84 -2.30 0.30 -5.30
CA ALA A 84 -1.17 -0.36 -5.94
C ALA A 84 -0.45 0.53 -6.96
N THR A 85 -1.21 1.28 -7.77
CA THR A 85 -0.67 2.15 -8.81
C THR A 85 0.07 3.34 -8.19
N LEU A 86 -0.52 3.96 -7.16
CA LEU A 86 0.10 5.07 -6.44
C LEU A 86 1.36 4.63 -5.69
N ALA A 87 1.30 3.47 -5.02
CA ALA A 87 2.45 2.92 -4.32
C ALA A 87 3.60 2.60 -5.28
N LEU A 88 3.32 2.04 -6.46
CA LEU A 88 4.34 1.78 -7.48
C LEU A 88 4.95 3.09 -8.02
N GLY A 89 4.13 4.12 -8.24
CA GLY A 89 4.62 5.46 -8.59
C GLY A 89 5.59 6.03 -7.55
N ASN A 90 5.22 5.97 -6.28
CA ASN A 90 6.07 6.41 -5.17
C ASN A 90 7.36 5.58 -5.05
N LEU A 91 7.27 4.26 -5.21
CA LEU A 91 8.41 3.35 -5.16
C LEU A 91 9.44 3.67 -6.25
N THR A 92 8.97 3.87 -7.48
CA THR A 92 9.84 4.16 -8.62
C THR A 92 10.46 5.55 -8.55
N ALA A 93 9.71 6.57 -8.08
CA ALA A 93 10.21 7.94 -7.95
C ALA A 93 11.32 8.10 -6.91
N ARG A 94 11.37 7.25 -5.87
CA ARG A 94 12.25 7.42 -4.70
C ARG A 94 13.56 6.63 -4.73
N GLY A 95 14.00 6.17 -5.91
CA GLY A 95 15.35 5.59 -6.04
C GLY A 95 15.41 4.13 -6.51
N GLY A 96 14.39 3.64 -7.21
CA GLY A 96 14.56 2.52 -8.14
C GLY A 96 14.38 1.10 -7.58
N ALA A 97 13.97 0.92 -6.33
CA ALA A 97 13.49 -0.38 -5.88
C ALA A 97 12.34 -0.82 -6.80
N GLN A 98 12.33 -2.09 -7.19
CA GLN A 98 11.35 -2.63 -8.14
C GLN A 98 10.25 -3.44 -7.46
N VAL A 99 10.39 -3.66 -6.15
CA VAL A 99 9.43 -4.38 -5.33
C VAL A 99 9.35 -3.77 -3.93
N ALA A 100 8.14 -3.76 -3.36
CA ALA A 100 7.88 -3.38 -1.98
C ALA A 100 6.68 -4.14 -1.41
N GLY A 101 6.68 -4.30 -0.10
CA GLY A 101 5.54 -4.77 0.66
C GLY A 101 4.80 -3.59 1.22
N LEU A 102 3.50 -3.48 0.93
CA LEU A 102 2.64 -2.43 1.47
C LEU A 102 1.70 -3.02 2.53
N TRP A 103 1.80 -2.52 3.75
CA TRP A 103 0.94 -2.96 4.85
C TRP A 103 -0.50 -2.50 4.69
N LEU A 104 -1.42 -3.43 4.95
CA LEU A 104 -2.87 -3.23 4.97
C LEU A 104 -3.43 -3.61 6.34
N GLY A 105 -4.63 -3.13 6.64
CA GLY A 105 -5.33 -3.42 7.89
C GLY A 105 -6.05 -4.76 7.82
N ALA A 106 -5.31 -5.87 7.88
CA ALA A 106 -5.90 -7.20 7.88
C ALA A 106 -5.12 -8.21 8.73
N THR A 107 -5.86 -9.07 9.44
CA THR A 107 -5.31 -10.20 10.20
C THR A 107 -6.13 -11.45 9.94
N ASN A 108 -5.54 -12.61 10.18
CA ASN A 108 -6.27 -13.87 10.04
C ASN A 108 -7.41 -13.98 11.07
N LEU A 109 -8.47 -14.69 10.69
CA LEU A 109 -9.52 -15.09 11.60
C LEU A 109 -8.98 -16.10 12.64
N PRO A 110 -9.57 -16.15 13.86
CA PRO A 110 -9.25 -17.18 14.84
C PRO A 110 -9.35 -18.59 14.25
N GLY A 111 -8.30 -19.40 14.36
CA GLY A 111 -8.24 -20.76 13.81
C GLY A 111 -7.94 -20.85 12.31
N CYS A 112 -7.82 -19.72 11.60
CA CYS A 112 -7.61 -19.64 10.16
C CYS A 112 -6.23 -19.08 9.80
N ARG A 113 -5.16 -19.52 10.47
CA ARG A 113 -3.84 -18.90 10.27
C ARG A 113 -3.16 -19.26 8.94
N SER A 114 -3.46 -20.46 8.46
CA SER A 114 -3.07 -21.00 7.15
C SER A 114 -4.32 -20.94 6.25
N PRO A 115 -4.28 -21.20 4.92
CA PRO A 115 -5.46 -21.32 4.05
C PRO A 115 -6.44 -22.45 4.45
N SER A 116 -6.44 -22.91 5.70
CA SER A 116 -7.40 -23.86 6.28
C SER A 116 -8.84 -23.39 6.16
N CYS A 117 -9.07 -22.07 6.05
CA CYS A 117 -10.40 -21.48 5.84
C CYS A 117 -10.62 -21.01 4.39
N GLY A 118 -9.71 -21.34 3.47
CA GLY A 118 -9.76 -20.94 2.07
C GLY A 118 -9.35 -19.48 1.83
N PRO A 119 -9.07 -19.09 0.57
CA PRO A 119 -8.42 -17.82 0.24
C PRO A 119 -9.21 -16.57 0.66
N PHE A 120 -10.55 -16.67 0.72
CA PHE A 120 -11.41 -15.50 0.99
C PHE A 120 -11.96 -15.45 2.42
N ASN A 121 -11.82 -16.52 3.21
CA ASN A 121 -12.29 -16.57 4.60
C ASN A 121 -11.16 -16.84 5.60
N THR A 122 -9.90 -16.62 5.19
CA THR A 122 -8.74 -16.73 6.08
C THR A 122 -8.49 -15.42 6.83
N PHE A 123 -8.77 -14.27 6.21
CA PHE A 123 -8.47 -12.94 6.73
C PHE A 123 -9.72 -12.09 6.92
N GLN A 124 -9.64 -11.16 7.87
CA GLN A 124 -10.61 -10.09 8.10
C GLN A 124 -9.92 -8.73 8.06
N TRP A 125 -10.63 -7.72 7.58
CA TRP A 125 -10.18 -6.34 7.66
C TRP A 125 -10.30 -5.81 9.10
N THR A 126 -9.35 -4.96 9.50
CA THR A 126 -9.24 -4.40 10.86
C THR A 126 -9.50 -2.90 10.91
N ASP A 127 -9.86 -2.29 9.78
CA ASP A 127 -10.11 -0.85 9.66
C ASP A 127 -11.51 -0.43 10.18
N GLY A 128 -12.35 -1.41 10.53
CA GLY A 128 -13.71 -1.20 11.03
C GLY A 128 -14.71 -0.72 9.97
N HIS A 129 -14.34 -0.67 8.69
CA HIS A 129 -15.16 -0.13 7.59
C HIS A 129 -15.24 -1.06 6.39
N THR A 130 -14.15 -1.72 6.04
CA THR A 130 -14.12 -2.62 4.89
C THR A 130 -14.88 -3.90 5.23
N THR A 131 -15.73 -4.32 4.29
CA THR A 131 -16.58 -5.51 4.43
C THR A 131 -16.47 -6.40 3.20
N GLY A 132 -16.71 -7.70 3.39
CA GLY A 132 -16.64 -8.66 2.29
C GLY A 132 -15.24 -8.82 1.72
N VAL A 133 -15.17 -9.27 0.46
CA VAL A 133 -13.95 -9.78 -0.17
C VAL A 133 -13.65 -9.11 -1.52
N GLY A 134 -14.38 -8.04 -1.87
CA GLY A 134 -14.37 -7.46 -3.22
C GLY A 134 -13.04 -6.87 -3.68
N GLY A 135 -12.13 -6.58 -2.75
CA GLY A 135 -10.75 -6.14 -3.06
C GLY A 135 -9.69 -7.18 -2.73
N ILE A 136 -10.06 -8.45 -2.56
CA ILE A 136 -9.09 -9.54 -2.35
C ILE A 136 -8.74 -10.17 -3.69
N LYS A 137 -7.49 -9.99 -4.12
CA LYS A 137 -6.89 -10.75 -5.22
C LYS A 137 -5.51 -11.23 -4.80
N TRP A 138 -5.35 -12.53 -4.63
CA TRP A 138 -4.09 -13.15 -4.23
C TRP A 138 -3.12 -13.29 -5.39
N GLY A 139 -1.82 -13.30 -5.07
CA GLY A 139 -0.81 -13.84 -5.97
C GLY A 139 -1.02 -15.33 -6.22
N ILE A 140 -0.36 -15.87 -7.24
CA ILE A 140 -0.43 -17.30 -7.55
C ILE A 140 0.17 -18.10 -6.39
N GLY A 141 -0.64 -18.97 -5.79
CA GLY A 141 -0.26 -19.79 -4.64
C GLY A 141 -0.59 -19.17 -3.27
N GLU A 142 -1.08 -17.94 -3.25
CA GLU A 142 -1.48 -17.25 -2.02
C GLU A 142 -2.98 -17.41 -1.71
N PRO A 143 -3.39 -17.34 -0.41
CA PRO A 143 -2.53 -17.32 0.76
C PRO A 143 -1.85 -18.69 0.96
N ASP A 144 -0.53 -18.71 1.11
CA ASP A 144 0.25 -19.95 1.11
C ASP A 144 0.12 -20.76 2.43
N GLY A 145 0.76 -21.93 2.50
CA GLY A 145 0.79 -22.77 3.70
C GLY A 145 1.86 -22.43 4.76
N ASN A 146 2.70 -21.41 4.53
CA ASN A 146 3.84 -21.11 5.39
C ASN A 146 3.44 -20.75 6.82
N ASN A 147 4.07 -21.41 7.79
CA ASN A 147 3.78 -21.22 9.21
C ASN A 147 4.78 -20.24 9.83
N TRP A 148 4.54 -18.94 9.65
CA TRP A 148 5.35 -17.87 10.24
C TRP A 148 5.37 -17.93 11.79
N PRO A 149 6.31 -17.30 12.51
CA PRO A 149 6.27 -17.21 13.97
C PRO A 149 5.05 -16.43 14.49
N GLY A 150 4.57 -16.77 15.71
CA GLY A 150 3.42 -16.11 16.37
C GLY A 150 2.07 -16.82 16.16
N PRO A 151 0.94 -16.28 16.65
CA PRO A 151 -0.41 -16.83 16.39
C PRO A 151 -1.12 -16.14 15.21
N THR A 152 -0.61 -15.00 14.75
CA THR A 152 -1.25 -14.15 13.75
C THR A 152 -0.48 -14.16 12.43
N ALA A 153 -1.22 -14.06 11.32
CA ALA A 153 -0.76 -13.77 9.98
C ALA A 153 -1.46 -12.50 9.49
N CYS A 154 -0.80 -11.77 8.61
CA CYS A 154 -1.24 -10.49 8.07
C CYS A 154 -1.29 -10.56 6.54
N ILE A 155 -1.82 -9.51 5.93
CA ILE A 155 -1.75 -9.31 4.48
C ILE A 155 -0.80 -8.15 4.19
N GLN A 156 0.04 -8.33 3.18
CA GLN A 156 0.62 -7.21 2.46
C GLN A 156 0.06 -7.14 1.05
N GLN A 157 -0.06 -5.92 0.52
CA GLN A 157 -0.17 -5.75 -0.92
C GLN A 157 1.23 -5.75 -1.52
N PHE A 158 1.42 -6.59 -2.53
CA PHE A 158 2.66 -6.74 -3.25
C PHE A 158 2.74 -5.66 -4.33
N ILE A 159 3.67 -4.72 -4.14
CA ILE A 159 3.95 -3.66 -5.10
C ILE A 159 5.13 -4.13 -5.93
N ILE A 160 4.93 -4.36 -7.22
CA ILE A 160 5.95 -4.92 -8.10
C ILE A 160 5.92 -4.23 -9.47
N SER A 161 7.09 -3.83 -9.94
CA SER A 161 7.26 -3.27 -11.27
C SER A 161 7.06 -4.34 -12.35
N PRO A 162 6.41 -4.03 -13.49
CA PRO A 162 6.33 -4.96 -14.61
C PRO A 162 7.71 -5.36 -15.16
N ASN A 163 8.72 -4.52 -14.94
CA ASN A 163 10.10 -4.74 -15.36
C ASN A 163 10.98 -5.30 -14.23
N PHE A 164 10.38 -5.89 -13.20
CA PHE A 164 11.12 -6.45 -12.07
C PHE A 164 12.18 -7.46 -12.52
N VAL A 165 13.37 -7.28 -11.96
CA VAL A 165 14.54 -8.17 -12.03
C VAL A 165 15.06 -8.30 -10.61
N ALA A 166 15.10 -9.54 -10.10
CA ALA A 166 15.53 -9.77 -8.72
C ALA A 166 17.00 -9.40 -8.52
N GLY A 167 17.25 -8.55 -7.52
CA GLY A 167 18.56 -8.28 -6.95
C GLY A 167 18.97 -9.32 -5.89
N ALA A 168 20.11 -9.07 -5.22
CA ALA A 168 20.69 -9.99 -4.24
C ALA A 168 19.81 -10.31 -3.02
N ASN A 169 18.83 -9.45 -2.73
CA ASN A 169 17.93 -9.53 -1.58
C ASN A 169 16.47 -9.78 -2.00
N GLU A 170 16.25 -10.31 -3.20
CA GLU A 170 14.93 -10.47 -3.78
C GLU A 170 14.80 -11.87 -4.39
N PHE A 171 13.58 -12.41 -4.38
CA PHE A 171 13.33 -13.75 -4.92
C PHE A 171 12.83 -13.67 -6.36
N ALA A 172 13.60 -14.22 -7.30
CA ALA A 172 13.26 -14.20 -8.73
C ALA A 172 11.89 -14.80 -9.06
N GLY A 173 11.41 -15.76 -8.24
CA GLY A 173 10.10 -16.40 -8.41
C GLY A 173 8.91 -15.43 -8.29
N TRP A 174 9.08 -14.28 -7.62
CA TRP A 174 7.99 -13.29 -7.48
C TRP A 174 7.48 -12.78 -8.83
N LYS A 175 8.34 -12.67 -9.85
CA LYS A 175 7.95 -12.23 -11.19
C LYS A 175 6.89 -13.11 -11.83
N GLY A 176 6.91 -14.41 -11.53
CA GLY A 176 5.95 -15.38 -12.05
C GLY A 176 4.71 -15.54 -11.18
N ALA A 177 4.77 -15.11 -9.92
CA ALA A 177 3.71 -15.34 -8.93
C ALA A 177 2.84 -14.10 -8.67
N PHE A 178 3.38 -12.89 -8.83
CA PHE A 178 2.70 -11.65 -8.48
C PHE A 178 2.67 -10.68 -9.64
N VAL A 179 1.53 -9.99 -9.80
CA VAL A 179 1.43 -8.73 -10.54
C VAL A 179 1.15 -7.58 -9.57
N ASN A 180 1.37 -6.33 -10.01
CA ASN A 180 1.21 -5.18 -9.14
C ASN A 180 -0.18 -5.14 -8.49
N GLY A 181 -0.21 -5.05 -7.16
CA GLY A 181 -1.43 -4.95 -6.38
C GLY A 181 -2.01 -6.28 -5.91
N ASP A 182 -1.39 -7.41 -6.23
CA ASP A 182 -1.75 -8.71 -5.67
C ASP A 182 -1.50 -8.75 -4.16
N LEU A 183 -2.27 -9.55 -3.46
CA LEU A 183 -2.15 -9.77 -2.03
C LEU A 183 -1.26 -10.98 -1.75
N ASP A 184 -0.55 -10.89 -0.63
CA ASP A 184 0.37 -11.90 -0.14
C ASP A 184 0.13 -12.14 1.36
N LYS A 185 0.04 -13.41 1.76
CA LYS A 185 -0.04 -13.74 3.19
C LYS A 185 1.34 -13.56 3.79
N TYR A 186 1.38 -12.88 4.92
CA TYR A 186 2.63 -12.43 5.46
C TYR A 186 2.76 -12.52 6.98
N ALA A 187 4.00 -12.61 7.46
CA ALA A 187 4.28 -12.47 8.88
C ALA A 187 3.99 -11.03 9.31
N CYS A 188 3.26 -10.81 10.41
CA CYS A 188 2.95 -9.45 10.88
C CYS A 188 4.18 -8.71 11.46
N VAL A 189 5.29 -9.42 11.63
CA VAL A 189 6.48 -9.01 12.38
C VAL A 189 7.68 -8.80 11.45
N SER A 190 8.65 -8.04 11.96
CA SER A 190 9.94 -7.78 11.33
C SER A 190 11.01 -8.81 11.75
N PRO A 191 12.08 -9.05 10.95
CA PRO A 191 12.30 -8.60 9.58
C PRO A 191 11.89 -9.64 8.54
N ALA A 192 11.31 -9.21 7.43
CA ALA A 192 10.96 -10.13 6.35
C ALA A 192 10.92 -9.44 4.96
N TYR A 193 11.10 -10.22 3.88
CA TYR A 193 11.13 -9.80 2.47
C TYR A 193 9.76 -9.65 1.77
N PRO A 194 9.53 -8.64 0.92
CA PRO A 194 10.48 -7.65 0.43
C PRO A 194 10.88 -6.65 1.51
N TYR A 195 12.13 -6.18 1.46
CA TYR A 195 12.68 -5.32 2.52
C TYR A 195 12.14 -3.91 2.51
N THR A 196 11.80 -3.37 1.34
CA THR A 196 11.16 -2.06 1.22
C THR A 196 9.74 -2.15 1.76
N ARG A 197 9.43 -1.32 2.75
CA ARG A 197 8.12 -1.31 3.42
C ARG A 197 7.38 0.00 3.22
N MET A 198 6.13 -0.13 2.80
CA MET A 198 5.16 0.95 2.65
C MET A 198 3.93 0.64 3.51
N TYR A 199 3.03 1.59 3.66
CA TYR A 199 1.76 1.38 4.33
C TYR A 199 0.67 2.25 3.70
N ALA A 200 -0.58 1.79 3.72
CA ALA A 200 -1.72 2.57 3.27
C ALA A 200 -2.69 2.82 4.42
N CYS A 201 -3.05 4.09 4.63
CA CYS A 201 -3.98 4.48 5.67
C CYS A 201 -5.35 4.83 5.08
N GLY A 202 -6.43 4.47 5.77
CA GLY A 202 -7.81 4.83 5.45
C GLY A 202 -8.42 5.73 6.52
N LYS A 203 -9.28 6.66 6.08
CA LYS A 203 -10.11 7.50 6.95
C LYS A 203 -11.52 7.57 6.40
N VAL A 204 -12.48 7.77 7.30
CA VAL A 204 -13.85 8.10 6.91
C VAL A 204 -13.88 9.54 6.46
N GLY A 205 -14.38 9.77 5.25
CA GLY A 205 -14.64 11.11 4.76
C GLY A 205 -15.58 11.89 5.67
N VAL A 206 -15.26 13.15 5.94
CA VAL A 206 -16.22 14.07 6.56
C VAL A 206 -17.23 14.45 5.48
N ARG A 207 -18.50 14.06 5.64
CA ARG A 207 -19.59 14.61 4.81
C ARG A 207 -19.62 16.12 5.02
N GLN A 208 -19.33 16.88 3.97
CA GLN A 208 -19.61 18.31 3.89
C GLN A 208 -21.09 18.55 3.54
#